data_AF-A0A2N3GCX0-F1
#
_entry.id   AF-A0A2N3GCX0-F1
#
_cell.length_a   1.000
_cell.length_b   1.000
_cell.length_c   1.000
_cell.angle_alpha   90.00
_cell.angle_beta   90.00
_cell.angle_gamma   90.00
#
_symmetry.space_group_name_H-M   'P 1'
#
loop_
_entity.id
_entity.type
_entity.pdbx_description
1 polymer ?
#
loop_
_entity_poly.entity_id
_entity_poly.type
_entity_poly.pdbx_seq_one_letter_code
_entity_poly.pdbx_strand_id
1 'polypeptide(L)'
;MMKQSSWAEFAHKVDEARRQQHLSIRQFGLAAGVPKATAQGWLNGRHMPTPALRQKFLAAIAELGLSQDVPGGLWEDPVDA
;
A
#
# COMPACT_ATOMS: atom_id res chain seq x y z
N MET A 1 12.67 20.91 4.62
CA MET A 1 11.62 20.41 5.54
C MET A 1 11.03 19.17 4.88
N MET A 2 11.40 17.97 5.34
CA MET A 2 10.94 16.70 4.75
C MET A 2 9.44 16.58 5.03
N LYS A 3 8.61 16.62 3.98
CA LYS A 3 7.16 16.38 4.12
C LYS A 3 6.97 14.96 4.63
N GLN A 4 6.20 14.82 5.71
CA GLN A 4 5.66 13.53 6.15
C GLN A 4 5.12 12.79 4.92
N SER A 5 5.68 11.62 4.66
CA SER A 5 5.35 10.79 3.52
C SER A 5 3.88 10.42 3.58
N SER A 6 3.05 11.02 2.74
CA SER A 6 1.62 10.79 2.86
C SER A 6 1.31 9.37 2.36
N TRP A 7 0.61 8.60 3.20
CA TRP A 7 0.06 7.29 2.80
C TRP A 7 -0.64 7.36 1.44
N ALA A 8 -1.38 8.45 1.17
CA ALA A 8 -2.07 8.67 -0.09
C ALA A 8 -1.13 8.68 -1.29
N GLU A 9 0.00 9.38 -1.23
CA GLU A 9 0.99 9.38 -2.31
C GLU A 9 1.56 7.98 -2.55
N PHE A 10 1.88 7.25 -1.47
CA PHE A 10 2.39 5.89 -1.61
C PHE A 10 1.34 4.93 -2.19
N ALA A 11 0.09 5.03 -1.73
CA ALA A 11 -1.03 4.27 -2.27
C ALA A 11 -1.23 4.53 -3.78
N HIS A 12 -1.13 5.79 -4.22
CA HIS A 12 -1.21 6.14 -5.63
C HIS A 12 -0.06 5.54 -6.45
N LYS A 13 1.17 5.54 -5.92
CA LYS A 13 2.33 4.88 -6.54
C LYS A 13 2.11 3.37 -6.69
N VAL A 14 1.56 2.72 -5.66
CA VAL A 14 1.20 1.29 -5.72
C VAL A 14 0.14 1.03 -6.79
N ASP A 15 -0.88 1.87 -6.89
CA ASP A 15 -1.94 1.76 -7.89
C ASP A 15 -1.42 1.99 -9.32
N GLU A 16 -0.46 2.90 -9.49
CA GLU A 16 0.22 3.10 -10.76
C GLU A 16 1.06 1.89 -11.16
N ALA A 17 1.92 1.36 -10.28
CA ALA A 17 2.74 0.19 -10.56
C ALA A 17 1.88 -1.04 -10.93
N ARG A 18 0.77 -1.24 -10.21
CA ARG A 18 -0.24 -2.27 -10.55
C ARG A 18 -0.75 -2.11 -11.97
N ARG A 19 -1.09 -0.87 -12.39
CA ARG A 19 -1.57 -0.58 -13.76
C ARG A 19 -0.49 -0.83 -14.81
N GLN A 20 0.76 -0.46 -14.54
CA GLN A 20 1.90 -0.70 -15.43
C GLN A 20 2.14 -2.19 -15.68
N GLN A 21 1.82 -3.05 -14.70
CA GLN A 21 1.87 -4.50 -14.85
C GLN A 21 0.55 -5.13 -15.35
N HIS A 22 -0.41 -4.32 -15.82
CA HIS A 22 -1.73 -4.76 -16.31
C HIS A 22 -2.55 -5.59 -15.30
N LEU A 23 -2.27 -5.48 -14.01
CA LEU A 23 -3.03 -6.17 -12.97
C LEU A 23 -4.31 -5.42 -12.70
N SER A 24 -5.45 -6.09 -12.60
CA SER A 24 -6.69 -5.51 -12.09
C SER A 24 -6.66 -5.35 -10.56
N ILE A 25 -7.54 -4.51 -10.00
CA ILE A 25 -7.72 -4.39 -8.55
C ILE A 25 -8.07 -5.76 -7.92
N ARG A 26 -8.85 -6.58 -8.64
CA ARG A 26 -9.19 -7.94 -8.19
C ARG A 26 -7.96 -8.84 -8.10
N GLN A 27 -7.08 -8.80 -9.10
CA GLN A 27 -5.83 -9.57 -9.08
C GLN A 27 -4.91 -9.13 -7.94
N PHE A 28 -4.77 -7.82 -7.73
CA PHE A 28 -4.03 -7.29 -6.58
C PHE A 28 -4.62 -7.76 -5.24
N GLY A 29 -5.94 -7.72 -5.09
CA GLY A 29 -6.62 -8.23 -3.88
C GLY A 29 -6.40 -9.73 -3.66
N LEU A 30 -6.40 -10.53 -4.73
CA LEU A 30 -6.10 -11.97 -4.65
C LEU A 30 -4.64 -12.22 -4.22
N ALA A 31 -3.68 -11.49 -4.79
CA ALA A 31 -2.26 -11.58 -4.39
C ALA A 31 -2.05 -11.20 -2.92
N ALA A 32 -2.73 -10.14 -2.46
CA ALA A 32 -2.71 -9.73 -1.06
C ALA A 32 -3.57 -10.62 -0.13
N GLY A 33 -4.38 -11.54 -0.66
CA GLY A 33 -5.30 -12.35 0.15
C GLY A 33 -6.34 -11.51 0.91
N VAL A 34 -6.91 -10.48 0.26
CA VAL A 34 -7.95 -9.59 0.80
C VAL A 34 -9.11 -9.37 -0.19
N PRO A 35 -10.32 -9.00 0.29
CA PRO A 35 -11.43 -8.63 -0.58
C PRO A 35 -11.09 -7.45 -1.51
N LYS A 36 -11.72 -7.44 -2.70
CA LYS A 36 -11.55 -6.36 -3.71
C LYS A 36 -11.79 -4.96 -3.10
N ALA A 37 -12.80 -4.80 -2.26
CA ALA A 37 -13.12 -3.52 -1.64
C ALA A 37 -11.99 -3.01 -0.72
N THR A 38 -11.37 -3.91 0.04
CA THR A 38 -10.20 -3.61 0.89
C THR A 38 -9.01 -3.17 0.04
N ALA A 39 -8.69 -3.96 -1.00
CA ALA A 39 -7.64 -3.61 -1.96
C ALA A 39 -7.89 -2.24 -2.62
N GLN A 40 -9.14 -1.96 -3.05
CA GLN A 40 -9.50 -0.67 -3.63
C GLN A 40 -9.33 0.48 -2.64
N GLY A 41 -9.70 0.28 -1.37
CA GLY A 41 -9.49 1.26 -0.29
C GLY A 41 -8.02 1.54 0.02
N TRP A 42 -7.14 0.58 -0.25
CA TRP A 42 -5.70 0.80 -0.16
C TRP A 42 -5.19 1.59 -1.36
N LEU A 43 -5.52 1.16 -2.57
CA LEU A 43 -5.01 1.72 -3.83
C LEU A 43 -5.49 3.15 -4.10
N ASN A 44 -6.63 3.56 -3.53
CA ASN A 44 -7.11 4.94 -3.62
C ASN A 44 -6.66 5.83 -2.45
N GLY A 45 -5.81 5.31 -1.55
CA GLY A 45 -5.31 6.06 -0.40
C GLY A 45 -6.34 6.31 0.71
N ARG A 46 -7.55 5.74 0.64
CA ARG A 46 -8.62 6.00 1.61
C ARG A 46 -8.31 5.45 3.00
N HIS A 47 -7.74 4.25 3.07
CA HIS A 47 -7.42 3.60 4.35
C HIS A 47 -6.07 2.91 4.29
N MET A 48 -5.30 3.00 5.37
CA MET A 48 -4.10 2.18 5.55
C MET A 48 -4.45 0.73 5.88
N PRO A 49 -3.58 -0.23 5.54
CA PRO A 49 -3.63 -1.56 6.11
C PRO A 49 -3.59 -1.47 7.64
N THR A 50 -4.49 -2.19 8.30
CA THR A 50 -4.39 -2.39 9.76
C THR A 50 -3.15 -3.20 10.10
N PRO A 51 -2.69 -3.22 11.37
CA PRO A 51 -1.52 -4.01 11.77
C PRO A 51 -1.59 -5.48 11.33
N ALA A 52 -2.78 -6.11 11.41
CA ALA A 52 -2.99 -7.49 10.99
C ALA A 52 -2.90 -7.70 9.46
N LEU A 53 -3.14 -6.67 8.66
CA LEU A 53 -3.08 -6.72 7.20
C LEU A 53 -1.80 -6.12 6.61
N ARG A 54 -0.95 -5.50 7.44
CA ARG A 54 0.31 -4.89 7.01
C ARG A 54 1.19 -5.87 6.23
N GLN A 55 1.41 -7.07 6.76
CA GLN A 55 2.26 -8.07 6.10
C GLN A 55 1.70 -8.51 4.74
N LYS A 56 0.37 -8.63 4.63
CA LYS A 56 -0.31 -8.94 3.37
C LYS A 56 -0.12 -7.85 2.32
N PHE A 57 -0.23 -6.59 2.73
CA PHE A 57 0.04 -5.45 1.85
C PHE A 57 1.51 -5.40 1.43
N LEU A 58 2.44 -5.57 2.38
CA LEU A 58 3.89 -5.58 2.10
C LEU A 58 4.28 -6.68 1.11
N ALA A 59 3.71 -7.89 1.23
CA ALA A 59 3.93 -8.97 0.28
C ALA A 59 3.43 -8.60 -1.13
N ALA A 60 2.21 -8.04 -1.23
CA ALA A 60 1.63 -7.66 -2.52
C ALA A 60 2.43 -6.55 -3.23
N ILE A 61 2.94 -5.56 -2.49
CA ILE A 61 3.79 -4.51 -3.11
C ILE A 61 5.21 -4.99 -3.42
N ALA A 62 5.68 -6.06 -2.75
CA ALA A 62 6.95 -6.69 -3.09
C ALA A 62 6.90 -7.37 -4.46
N GLU A 63 5.78 -8.01 -4.80
CA GLU A 63 5.53 -8.54 -6.15
C GLU A 63 5.50 -7.42 -7.21
N LEU A 64 5.08 -6.20 -6.81
CA LEU A 64 5.14 -5.02 -7.66
C LEU A 64 6.54 -4.39 -7.74
N GLY A 65 7.54 -4.89 -7.01
CA GLY A 65 8.89 -4.35 -6.96
C GLY A 65 9.04 -3.07 -6.11
N LEU A 66 8.06 -2.74 -5.27
CA LEU A 66 8.00 -1.48 -4.52
C LEU A 66 8.48 -1.59 -3.06
N SER A 67 9.11 -2.69 -2.65
CA SER A 67 9.54 -2.89 -1.26
C SER A 67 10.50 -1.80 -0.77
N GLN A 68 11.36 -1.28 -1.66
CA GLN A 68 12.33 -0.22 -1.35
C GLN A 68 11.71 1.18 -1.38
N ASP A 69 10.49 1.31 -1.92
CA ASP A 69 9.79 2.59 -2.06
C ASP A 69 8.86 2.89 -0.89
N VAL A 70 8.73 1.95 0.06
CA VAL A 70 7.93 2.14 1.28
C VAL A 70 8.53 3.32 2.05
N PRO A 71 7.77 4.41 2.29
CA PRO A 71 8.32 5.56 2.96
C PRO A 71 8.77 5.24 4.39
N GLY A 72 9.92 5.78 4.78
CA GLY A 72 10.39 5.73 6.16
C GLY A 72 9.36 6.37 7.10
N GLY A 73 9.10 5.73 8.24
CA GLY A 73 8.09 6.18 9.19
C GLY A 73 6.64 5.89 8.80
N LEU A 74 6.35 5.25 7.65
CA LEU A 74 4.95 4.98 7.23
C LEU A 74 4.17 4.18 8.29
N TRP A 75 4.87 3.33 9.03
CA TRP A 75 4.29 2.45 10.05
C TRP A 75 4.77 2.78 11.45
N GLU A 76 5.52 3.88 11.60
CA GLU A 76 5.88 4.36 12.93
C GLU A 76 4.65 5.11 13.43
N ASP A 77 4.04 4.59 14.48
CA ASP A 77 3.08 5.38 15.24
C ASP A 77 3.82 6.65 15.71
N PRO A 78 3.18 7.83 15.70
CA PRO A 78 3.78 9.02 16.27
C PRO A 78 4.11 8.69 17.72
N VAL A 79 5.40 8.47 18.00
CA VAL A 79 5.90 8.23 19.35
C VAL A 79 5.49 9.45 20.15
N ASP A 80 4.69 9.22 21.19
CA ASP A 80 3.99 10.24 21.97
C ASP A 80 4.81 11.54 22.14
N ALA A 81 4.19 12.66 21.75
CA ALA A 81 4.69 14.02 21.97
C ALA A 81 4.49 14.48 23.41
#